data_AF-A0A2Z4L6D1-F1
#
_entry.id   AF-A0A2Z4L6D1-F1
#
_cell.length_a   1.000
_cell.length_b   1.000
_cell.length_c   1.000
_cell.angle_alpha   90.00
_cell.angle_beta   90.00
_cell.angle_gamma   90.00
#
_symmetry.space_group_name_H-M   'P 1'
#
loop_
_entity.id
_entity.type
_entity.pdbx_description
1 polymer ?
#
loop_
_entity_poly.entity_id
_entity_poly.type
_entity_poly.pdbx_seq_one_letter_code
_entity_poly.pdbx_strand_id
1 'polypeptide(L)'
;MYNESISCLFEVYGLFLQWNVYEKYNLGEVRGAFLELLTFKLLKNIHDNSNIHRESYVKLDDYRSHSWDIIVEIDDILELYECKFSFESLKRGQLNQIFGSINNLNANVFLIFYQLKRKLTDNIEIW
;
A
#
# COMPACT_ATOMS: atom_id res chain seq x y z
N MET A 1 2.63 -13.89 -19.03
CA MET A 1 3.21 -14.82 -18.03
C MET A 1 3.60 -13.99 -16.82
N TYR A 2 3.10 -14.30 -15.63
CA TYR A 2 3.60 -13.63 -14.42
C TYR A 2 5.09 -13.93 -14.27
N ASN A 3 5.89 -12.90 -14.05
CA ASN A 3 7.33 -12.99 -13.82
C ASN A 3 7.56 -13.89 -12.58
N GLU A 4 8.37 -14.96 -12.68
CA GLU A 4 8.57 -15.93 -11.59
C GLU A 4 8.99 -15.26 -10.26
N SER A 5 9.67 -14.12 -10.34
CA SER A 5 10.03 -13.29 -9.20
C SER A 5 8.83 -12.77 -8.41
N ILE A 6 7.72 -12.43 -9.09
CA ILE A 6 6.48 -11.93 -8.48
C ILE A 6 5.78 -13.06 -7.72
N SER A 7 5.70 -14.25 -8.32
CA SER A 7 5.11 -15.42 -7.67
C SER A 7 5.87 -15.80 -6.39
N CYS A 8 7.21 -15.81 -6.44
CA CYS A 8 8.05 -16.05 -5.27
C CYS A 8 7.83 -15.00 -4.17
N LEU A 9 7.70 -13.72 -4.53
CA LEU A 9 7.40 -12.65 -3.57
C LEU A 9 6.04 -12.82 -2.89
N PHE A 10 5.00 -13.26 -3.62
CA PHE A 10 3.70 -13.59 -3.04
C PHE A 10 3.75 -14.81 -2.11
N GLU A 11 4.56 -15.82 -2.43
CA GLU A 11 4.77 -16.99 -1.57
C GLU A 11 5.48 -16.60 -0.27
N VAL A 12 6.57 -15.83 -0.35
CA VAL A 12 7.27 -15.28 0.82
C VAL A 12 6.31 -14.45 1.66
N TYR A 13 5.47 -13.63 1.02
CA TYR A 13 4.46 -12.87 1.74
C TYR A 13 3.46 -13.77 2.45
N GLY A 14 2.93 -14.79 1.77
CA GLY A 14 2.02 -15.78 2.33
C GLY A 14 2.59 -16.48 3.56
N LEU A 15 3.84 -16.92 3.50
CA LEU A 15 4.55 -17.54 4.62
C LEU A 15 4.75 -16.57 5.78
N PHE A 16 5.14 -15.34 5.47
CA PHE A 16 5.33 -14.28 6.47
C PHE A 16 4.05 -14.00 7.25
N LEU A 17 2.88 -14.12 6.64
CA LEU A 17 1.58 -13.90 7.28
C LEU A 17 1.11 -15.04 8.18
N GLN A 18 1.57 -16.26 7.90
CA GLN A 18 1.31 -17.44 8.71
C GLN A 18 2.21 -17.52 9.96
N TRP A 19 3.16 -16.61 10.08
CA TRP A 19 4.17 -16.67 11.12
C TRP A 19 3.59 -16.28 12.49
N ASN A 20 3.22 -17.26 13.30
CA ASN A 20 2.60 -17.10 14.64
C ASN A 20 3.42 -16.33 15.70
N VAL A 21 4.58 -15.78 15.34
CA VAL A 21 5.46 -15.01 16.24
C VAL A 21 4.89 -13.61 16.51
N TYR A 22 3.93 -13.11 15.72
CA TYR A 22 3.43 -11.74 15.85
C TYR A 22 2.74 -11.39 17.16
N GLU A 23 1.79 -12.19 17.63
CA GLU A 23 1.07 -11.90 18.87
C GLU A 23 2.03 -11.84 20.07
N LYS A 24 3.15 -12.56 19.96
CA LYS A 24 4.16 -12.65 21.00
C LYS A 24 5.15 -11.47 21.01
N TYR A 25 5.36 -10.78 19.88
CA TYR A 25 6.43 -9.77 19.74
C TYR A 25 5.99 -8.41 19.14
N ASN A 26 4.69 -8.16 18.95
CA ASN A 26 4.14 -6.87 18.47
C ASN A 26 4.79 -6.34 17.18
N LEU A 27 5.02 -7.22 16.19
CA LEU A 27 5.71 -6.88 14.94
C LEU A 27 4.77 -6.33 13.84
N GLY A 28 3.73 -5.57 14.22
CA GLY A 28 2.73 -5.05 13.28
C GLY A 28 3.33 -4.17 12.17
N GLU A 29 4.31 -3.35 12.52
CA GLU A 29 5.04 -2.46 11.60
C GLU A 29 5.77 -3.24 10.49
N VAL A 30 6.29 -4.43 10.81
CA VAL A 30 7.02 -5.27 9.84
C VAL A 30 6.08 -5.74 8.72
N ARG A 31 4.78 -5.93 9.00
CA ARG A 31 3.80 -6.31 7.97
C ARG A 31 3.46 -5.17 7.01
N GLY A 32 3.37 -3.94 7.53
CA GLY A 32 3.21 -2.74 6.72
C GLY A 32 4.41 -2.56 5.80
N ALA A 33 5.61 -2.54 6.39
CA ALA A 33 6.87 -2.38 5.67
C ALA A 33 7.09 -3.46 4.60
N PHE A 34 6.71 -4.71 4.86
CA PHE A 34 6.78 -5.76 3.84
C PHE A 34 5.84 -5.47 2.66
N LEU A 35 4.58 -5.11 2.93
CA LEU A 35 3.59 -4.83 1.88
C LEU A 35 4.02 -3.64 1.02
N GLU A 36 4.56 -2.60 1.64
CA GLU A 36 5.14 -1.44 0.95
C GLU A 36 6.30 -1.88 0.04
N LEU A 37 7.23 -2.69 0.55
CA LEU A 37 8.36 -3.18 -0.24
C LEU A 37 7.90 -4.05 -1.41
N LEU A 38 6.94 -4.94 -1.19
CA LEU A 38 6.35 -5.78 -2.22
C LEU A 38 5.72 -4.93 -3.32
N THR A 39 4.87 -3.98 -2.94
CA THR A 39 4.17 -3.08 -3.85
C THR A 39 5.17 -2.28 -4.68
N PHE A 40 6.22 -1.74 -4.05
CA PHE A 40 7.29 -1.03 -4.75
C PHE A 40 7.99 -1.90 -5.79
N LYS A 41 8.32 -3.15 -5.46
CA LYS A 41 8.97 -4.08 -6.40
C LYS A 41 8.07 -4.44 -7.58
N LEU A 42 6.77 -4.56 -7.36
CA LEU A 42 5.79 -4.78 -8.43
C LEU A 42 5.69 -3.58 -9.36
N LEU A 43 5.56 -2.38 -8.79
CA LEU A 43 5.46 -1.14 -9.57
C LEU A 43 6.73 -0.87 -10.38
N LYS A 44 7.92 -1.10 -9.80
CA LYS A 44 9.19 -1.07 -10.54
C LYS A 44 9.20 -1.97 -11.78
N ASN A 45 8.60 -3.16 -11.69
CA ASN A 45 8.57 -4.12 -12.79
C ASN A 45 7.58 -3.69 -13.89
N ILE A 46 6.46 -3.09 -13.50
CA ILE A 46 5.41 -2.61 -14.42
C ILE A 46 5.84 -1.30 -15.10
N HIS A 47 6.49 -0.41 -14.36
CA HIS A 47 6.85 0.95 -14.75
C HIS A 47 8.37 1.14 -14.79
N ASP A 48 9.07 0.33 -15.59
CA ASP A 48 10.54 0.24 -15.59
C ASP A 48 11.24 1.56 -15.95
N ASN A 49 10.55 2.48 -16.66
CA ASN A 49 11.04 3.80 -17.05
C ASN A 49 10.52 4.97 -16.19
N SER A 50 9.66 4.71 -15.20
CA SER A 50 9.06 5.76 -14.37
C SER A 50 9.96 6.13 -13.19
N ASN A 51 9.86 7.39 -12.75
CA ASN A 51 10.42 7.79 -11.46
C ASN A 51 9.53 7.23 -10.35
N ILE A 52 10.12 6.43 -9.47
CA ILE A 52 9.41 5.83 -8.34
C ILE A 52 10.11 6.23 -7.05
N HIS A 53 9.37 6.90 -6.18
CA HIS A 53 9.83 7.39 -4.89
C HIS A 53 9.16 6.59 -3.77
N ARG A 54 9.88 6.37 -2.67
CA ARG A 54 9.36 5.72 -1.46
C ARG A 54 9.34 6.72 -0.32
N GLU A 55 8.38 6.59 0.58
CA GLU A 55 8.31 7.37 1.83
C GLU A 55 8.52 8.88 1.58
N SER A 56 7.77 9.40 0.61
CA SER A 56 7.96 10.74 0.05
C SER A 56 6.66 11.52 0.04
N TYR A 57 6.75 12.85 -0.01
CA TYR A 57 5.57 13.73 -0.10
C TYR A 57 5.62 14.54 -1.39
N VAL A 58 4.45 14.99 -1.85
CA VAL A 58 4.31 15.92 -2.97
C VAL A 58 4.28 17.34 -2.44
N LYS A 59 5.04 18.24 -3.08
CA LYS A 59 4.97 19.69 -2.83
C LYS A 59 4.57 20.39 -4.11
N LEU A 60 3.49 21.17 -4.06
CA LEU A 60 2.99 21.97 -5.17
C LEU A 60 2.66 23.36 -4.63
N ASP A 61 3.39 24.38 -5.08
CA ASP A 61 3.31 25.75 -4.54
C ASP A 61 3.41 25.78 -3.00
N ASP A 62 2.37 26.29 -2.34
CA ASP A 62 2.24 26.36 -0.88
C ASP A 62 1.62 25.09 -0.27
N TYR A 63 1.13 24.17 -1.09
CA TYR A 63 0.58 22.90 -0.64
C TYR A 63 1.67 21.84 -0.45
N ARG A 64 1.55 21.08 0.64
CA ARG A 64 2.36 19.90 0.94
C ARG A 64 1.46 18.75 1.33
N SER A 65 1.55 17.63 0.63
CA SER A 65 0.83 16.42 1.00
C SER A 65 1.41 15.80 2.28
N HIS A 66 0.67 14.84 2.83
CA HIS A 66 1.27 13.87 3.75
C HIS A 66 2.33 13.02 3.02
N SER A 67 3.11 12.26 3.79
CA SER A 67 4.02 11.27 3.21
C SER A 67 3.20 10.11 2.67
N TRP A 68 3.51 9.69 1.46
CA TRP A 68 2.99 8.52 0.80
C TRP A 68 4.01 7.39 0.88
N ASP A 69 3.52 6.16 0.94
CA ASP A 69 4.40 4.99 0.96
C ASP A 69 5.15 4.85 -0.36
N ILE A 70 4.46 5.05 -1.49
CA ILE A 70 5.07 5.04 -2.84
C ILE A 70 4.43 6.14 -3.71
N ILE A 71 5.26 6.85 -4.48
CA ILE A 71 4.84 7.78 -5.52
C ILE A 71 5.43 7.28 -6.85
N VAL A 72 4.60 7.15 -7.87
CA VAL A 72 5.01 6.84 -9.25
C VAL A 72 4.69 8.05 -10.12
N GLU A 73 5.69 8.55 -10.84
CA GLU A 73 5.52 9.58 -11.86
C GLU A 73 5.41 8.90 -13.23
N ILE A 74 4.25 9.07 -13.88
CA ILE A 74 4.00 8.55 -15.22
C ILE A 74 3.60 9.73 -16.09
N ASP A 75 4.51 10.15 -16.97
CA ASP A 75 4.38 11.37 -17.76
C ASP A 75 4.11 12.58 -16.84
N ASP A 76 2.92 13.18 -16.93
CA ASP A 76 2.48 14.33 -16.12
C ASP A 76 1.43 13.96 -15.05
N ILE A 77 1.25 12.65 -14.77
CA ILE A 77 0.30 12.13 -13.78
C ILE A 77 1.07 11.51 -12.62
N LEU A 78 0.64 11.85 -11.40
CA LEU A 78 1.12 11.21 -10.18
C LEU A 78 0.20 10.06 -9.79
N GLU A 79 0.78 8.89 -9.52
CA GLU A 79 0.09 7.80 -8.84
C GLU A 79 0.64 7.68 -7.42
N LEU A 80 -0.25 7.84 -6.44
CA LEU A 80 0.07 7.92 -5.01
C LEU A 80 -0.48 6.67 -4.32
N TYR A 81 0.40 5.87 -3.73
CA TYR A 81 0.04 4.60 -3.11
C TYR A 81 0.21 4.67 -1.60
N GLU A 82 -0.84 4.24 -0.89
CA GLU A 82 -0.84 4.03 0.55
C GLU A 82 -1.09 2.54 0.83
N CYS A 83 -0.14 1.89 1.46
CA CYS A 83 -0.18 0.48 1.84
C CYS A 83 -0.68 0.36 3.27
N LYS A 84 -1.68 -0.48 3.48
CA LYS A 84 -2.22 -0.78 4.79
C LYS A 84 -2.48 -2.27 4.91
N PHE A 85 -2.14 -2.84 6.06
CA PHE A 85 -2.31 -4.26 6.27
C PHE A 85 -3.79 -4.66 6.11
N SER A 86 -4.71 -3.90 6.69
CA SER A 86 -6.15 -4.10 6.49
C SER A 86 -6.86 -2.75 6.34
N PHE A 87 -8.03 -2.74 5.70
CA PHE A 87 -8.87 -1.53 5.64
C PHE A 87 -9.30 -1.06 7.04
N GLU A 88 -9.45 -1.98 7.99
CA GLU A 88 -9.77 -1.69 9.40
C GLU A 88 -8.69 -0.87 10.10
N SER A 89 -7.46 -0.88 9.57
CA SER A 89 -6.34 -0.09 10.12
C SER A 89 -6.39 1.38 9.71
N LEU A 90 -7.24 1.77 8.75
CA LEU A 90 -7.36 3.16 8.32
C LEU A 90 -8.09 4.00 9.36
N LYS A 91 -7.38 5.00 9.88
CA LYS A 91 -7.95 5.98 10.79
C LYS A 91 -8.59 7.12 10.00
N ARG A 92 -9.67 7.71 10.55
CA ARG A 92 -10.36 8.87 9.95
C ARG A 92 -9.41 10.04 9.62
N GLY A 93 -8.40 10.28 10.46
CA GLY A 93 -7.39 11.31 10.21
C GLY A 93 -6.57 11.06 8.94
N GLN A 94 -6.21 9.81 8.64
CA GLN A 94 -5.49 9.44 7.43
C GLN A 94 -6.38 9.59 6.19
N LEU A 95 -7.64 9.14 6.29
CA LEU A 95 -8.61 9.35 5.21
C LEU A 95 -8.77 10.83 4.86
N ASN A 96 -8.85 11.71 5.85
CA ASN A 96 -8.91 13.15 5.61
C ASN A 96 -7.67 13.69 4.89
N GLN A 97 -6.47 13.18 5.21
CA GLN A 97 -5.22 13.57 4.54
C GLN A 97 -5.20 13.08 3.08
N ILE A 98 -5.67 11.86 2.83
CA ILE A 98 -5.82 11.28 1.50
C ILE A 98 -6.80 12.10 0.66
N PHE A 99 -8.02 12.35 1.17
CA PHE A 99 -9.01 13.17 0.47
C PHE A 99 -8.52 14.61 0.25
N GLY A 100 -7.81 15.17 1.22
CA GLY A 100 -7.15 16.47 1.06
C GLY A 100 -6.16 16.47 -0.10
N SER A 101 -5.44 15.38 -0.33
CA SER A 101 -4.50 15.26 -1.44
C SER A 101 -5.20 15.09 -2.79
N ILE A 102 -6.26 14.28 -2.85
CA ILE A 102 -7.10 14.11 -4.06
C ILE A 102 -7.65 15.45 -4.55
N ASN A 103 -8.03 16.34 -3.62
CA ASN A 103 -8.63 17.63 -3.97
C ASN A 103 -7.61 18.69 -4.40
N ASN A 104 -6.32 18.54 -4.03
CA ASN A 104 -5.29 19.56 -4.27
C ASN A 104 -4.23 19.14 -5.30
N LEU A 105 -4.18 17.86 -5.68
CA LEU A 105 -3.20 17.31 -6.61
C LEU A 105 -3.91 16.71 -7.82
N ASN A 106 -3.34 16.90 -9.01
CA ASN A 106 -3.71 16.11 -10.19
C ASN A 106 -3.09 14.71 -10.09
N ALA A 107 -3.67 13.85 -9.26
CA ALA A 107 -3.10 12.55 -8.93
C ALA A 107 -4.16 11.44 -8.81
N ASN A 108 -3.78 10.23 -9.20
CA ASN A 108 -4.52 9.01 -8.89
C ASN A 108 -4.07 8.50 -7.53
N VAL A 109 -5.01 8.20 -6.64
CA VAL A 109 -4.69 7.65 -5.31
C VAL A 109 -5.13 6.20 -5.21
N PHE A 110 -4.22 5.34 -4.79
CA PHE A 110 -4.43 3.91 -4.64
C PHE A 110 -4.22 3.47 -3.19
N LEU A 111 -5.22 2.80 -2.64
CA LEU A 111 -5.12 2.14 -1.34
C LEU A 111 -4.84 0.66 -1.56
N ILE A 112 -3.67 0.22 -1.13
CA ILE A 112 -3.24 -1.17 -1.25
C ILE A 112 -3.48 -1.86 0.09
N PHE A 113 -4.40 -2.82 0.07
CA PHE A 113 -4.71 -3.64 1.23
C PHE A 113 -4.28 -5.08 1.03
N TYR A 114 -3.94 -5.74 2.12
CA TYR A 114 -3.86 -7.19 2.15
C TYR A 114 -5.00 -7.80 2.97
N GLN A 115 -5.99 -8.39 2.31
CA GLN A 115 -7.03 -9.13 3.02
C GLN A 115 -6.72 -10.63 3.00
N LEU A 116 -6.44 -11.20 4.18
CA LEU A 116 -6.32 -12.65 4.34
C LEU A 116 -7.67 -13.29 3.99
N LYS A 117 -7.68 -14.28 3.09
CA LYS A 117 -8.90 -15.03 2.73
C LYS A 117 -9.53 -15.61 4.01
N ARG A 118 -10.63 -15.02 4.49
CA ARG A 118 -11.46 -15.66 5.52
C ARG A 118 -12.34 -16.69 4.86
N LYS A 119 -12.37 -17.91 5.43
CA LYS A 119 -13.44 -18.86 5.15
C LYS A 119 -14.72 -18.22 5.66
N LEU A 120 -15.69 -18.00 4.78
CA LEU A 120 -17.04 -17.64 5.19
C LEU A 120 -17.59 -18.84 5.96
N THR A 121 -17.64 -18.73 7.29
CA THR A 121 -18.46 -19.61 8.13
C THR A 121 -19.73 -18.84 8.41
N ASP A 122 -20.86 -19.48 8.13
CA ASP A 122 -22.17 -18.85 7.94
C ASP A 122 -22.57 -17.82 9.01
N ASN A 123 -23.28 -16.78 8.54
CA ASN A 123 -23.81 -15.60 9.24
C ASN A 123 -22.85 -14.41 9.37
N ILE A 124 -22.76 -13.63 8.29
CA ILE A 124 -22.39 -12.22 8.38
C ILE A 124 -23.67 -11.42 8.15
N GLU A 125 -24.19 -10.79 9.21
CA GLU A 125 -25.10 -9.66 9.06
C GLU A 125 -24.30 -8.44 8.63
N ILE A 126 -24.66 -7.88 7.49
CA ILE A 126 -24.10 -6.63 6.97
C ILE A 126 -24.98 -5.51 7.55
N TRP A 127 -24.40 -4.71 8.44
CA TRP A 127 -24.98 -3.45 8.93
C TRP A 127 -24.43 -2.27 8.13
#